data_AF-A0A174ITK0-F1
#
_entry.id   AF-A0A174ITK0-F1
#
_cell.length_a   1.000
_cell.length_b   1.000
_cell.length_c   1.000
_cell.angle_alpha   90.00
_cell.angle_beta   90.00
_cell.angle_gamma   90.00
#
_symmetry.space_group_name_H-M   'P 1'
#
loop_
_entity.id
_entity.type
_entity.pdbx_description
1 polymer ?
#
loop_
_entity_poly.entity_id
_entity_poly.type
_entity_poly.pdbx_seq_one_letter_code
_entity_poly.pdbx_strand_id
1 'polypeptide(L)'
;MAVIDVLPSDGKVIDEGPVGCSVDVCCDDFRHLDIELPPEILRLKDAGYLTRAVAACDRLLEQNPEPSLAACVRAERYRMLETPLHFSVSRDLAIAMIREEWPEFTEEQFDDLINRKRIDWRFIDGELFVLDNFLDSLRVYPREVPGLRPDSTDGIALRNQMLKEMESQNGLSGTSDVFPDHVPALCRMVPLLAILPNGLPS
;
A
#
# COMPACT_ATOMS: atom_id res chain seq x y z
N MET A 1 9.15 3.46 -24.44
CA MET A 1 9.60 4.79 -23.95
C MET A 1 10.55 4.53 -22.80
N ALA A 2 11.82 4.90 -22.91
CA ALA A 2 12.79 4.77 -21.82
C ALA A 2 12.72 6.04 -20.97
N VAL A 3 12.50 5.89 -19.67
CA VAL A 3 12.63 6.99 -18.71
C VAL A 3 14.12 7.23 -18.52
N ILE A 4 14.57 8.46 -18.78
CA ILE A 4 15.97 8.88 -18.65
C ILE A 4 16.04 9.67 -17.36
N ASP A 5 16.69 9.10 -16.34
CA ASP A 5 16.92 9.80 -15.07
C ASP A 5 18.09 10.77 -15.23
N VAL A 6 17.78 12.04 -15.47
CA VAL A 6 18.77 13.12 -15.52
C VAL A 6 18.89 13.72 -14.12
N LEU A 7 20.04 13.51 -13.47
CA LEU A 7 20.37 14.18 -12.22
C LEU A 7 20.47 15.71 -12.45
N PRO A 8 19.84 16.56 -11.59
CA PRO A 8 19.95 18.00 -11.73
C PRO A 8 21.40 18.47 -11.61
N SER A 9 21.88 19.21 -12.61
CA SER A 9 23.27 19.67 -12.73
C SER A 9 23.72 20.59 -11.58
N ASP A 10 22.76 21.18 -10.86
CA ASP A 10 22.98 22.23 -9.86
C ASP A 10 22.94 21.72 -8.41
N GLY A 11 22.83 20.40 -8.18
CA GLY A 11 22.81 19.83 -6.83
C GLY A 11 21.61 20.26 -5.96
N LYS A 12 20.63 20.96 -6.53
CA LYS A 12 19.37 21.27 -5.86
C LYS A 12 18.53 20.01 -5.80
N VAL A 13 18.24 19.58 -4.59
CA VAL A 13 17.19 18.60 -4.31
C VAL A 13 15.89 19.21 -4.83
N ILE A 14 15.30 18.58 -5.84
CA ILE A 14 13.92 18.81 -6.24
C ILE A 14 13.05 18.31 -5.09
N ASP A 15 12.49 19.27 -4.36
CA ASP A 15 11.54 19.11 -3.27
C ASP A 15 10.17 18.60 -3.75
N GLU A 16 9.89 18.72 -5.05
CA GLU A 16 8.72 18.13 -5.69
C GLU A 16 9.13 17.05 -6.69
N GLY A 17 8.79 15.79 -6.36
CA GLY A 17 8.93 14.67 -7.28
C GLY A 17 7.92 14.75 -8.43
N PRO A 18 8.14 14.03 -9.55
CA PRO A 18 7.24 14.01 -10.71
C PRO A 18 5.83 13.46 -10.38
N VAL A 19 5.69 12.83 -9.22
CA VAL A 19 4.44 12.43 -8.59
C VAL A 19 4.09 13.47 -7.52
N GLY A 20 3.70 14.67 -7.96
CA GLY A 20 3.22 15.71 -7.06
C GLY A 20 2.09 15.17 -6.21
N CYS A 21 2.32 14.97 -4.92
CA CYS A 21 1.27 14.58 -4.01
C CYS A 21 0.40 15.82 -3.79
N SER A 22 -0.79 15.85 -4.38
CA SER A 22 -1.73 16.99 -4.22
C SER A 22 -2.22 17.20 -2.79
N VAL A 23 -1.80 16.32 -1.87
CA VAL A 23 -2.10 16.34 -0.46
C VAL A 23 -0.98 17.08 0.26
N ASP A 24 -1.33 18.11 1.04
CA ASP A 24 -0.41 18.83 1.93
C ASP A 24 0.11 17.87 3.02
N VAL A 25 1.17 17.11 2.70
CA VAL A 25 1.87 16.19 3.60
C VAL A 25 3.36 16.23 3.30
N CYS A 26 4.19 16.41 4.34
CA CYS A 26 5.64 16.37 4.22
C CYS A 26 6.20 15.02 4.72
N CYS A 27 7.36 14.59 4.21
CA CYS A 27 8.06 13.41 4.71
C CYS A 27 8.29 13.44 6.23
N ASP A 28 8.51 14.62 6.81
CA ASP A 28 8.72 14.79 8.26
C ASP A 28 7.44 14.61 9.08
N ASP A 29 6.25 14.72 8.47
CA ASP A 29 4.99 14.50 9.17
C ASP A 29 4.88 13.06 9.68
N PHE A 30 5.39 12.10 8.91
CA PHE A 30 5.38 10.68 9.25
C PHE A 30 6.19 10.32 10.51
N ARG A 31 7.06 11.22 10.99
CA ARG A 31 7.78 11.02 12.26
C ARG A 31 6.87 11.09 13.48
N HIS A 32 5.67 11.65 13.33
CA HIS A 32 4.73 11.92 14.41
C HIS A 32 3.59 10.89 14.48
N LEU A 33 3.68 9.77 13.74
CA LEU A 33 2.66 8.71 13.73
C LEU A 33 2.53 7.95 15.07
N ASP A 34 3.45 8.18 16.00
CA ASP A 34 3.36 7.70 17.38
C ASP A 34 2.37 8.52 18.23
N ILE A 35 1.97 9.71 17.77
CA ILE A 35 0.94 10.53 18.42
C ILE A 35 -0.43 9.92 18.14
N GLU A 36 -1.21 9.72 19.20
CA GLU A 36 -2.57 9.17 19.07
C GLU A 36 -3.53 10.16 18.41
N LEU A 37 -4.34 9.65 17.47
CA LEU A 37 -5.39 10.43 16.85
C LEU A 37 -6.51 10.75 17.86
N PRO A 38 -7.18 11.91 17.74
CA PRO A 38 -8.36 12.21 18.53
C PRO A 38 -9.42 11.09 18.42
N PRO A 39 -10.14 10.77 19.51
CA PRO A 39 -11.00 9.60 19.56
C PRO A 39 -12.07 9.50 18.46
N GLU A 40 -12.58 10.63 17.97
CA GLU A 40 -13.52 10.65 16.84
C GLU A 40 -12.88 10.12 15.55
N ILE A 41 -11.71 10.65 15.19
CA ILE A 41 -10.98 10.27 13.96
C ILE A 41 -10.52 8.82 14.07
N LEU A 42 -9.97 8.43 15.22
CA LEU A 42 -9.51 7.06 15.45
C LEU A 42 -10.65 6.05 15.25
N ARG A 43 -11.81 6.29 15.86
CA ARG A 43 -12.99 5.41 15.71
C ARG A 43 -13.46 5.30 14.27
N LEU A 44 -13.47 6.41 13.52
CA LEU A 44 -13.87 6.39 12.11
C LEU A 44 -12.86 5.63 11.24
N LYS A 45 -11.57 5.87 11.45
CA LYS A 45 -10.48 5.16 10.77
C LYS A 45 -10.55 3.67 11.02
N ASP A 46 -10.70 3.28 12.29
CA ASP A 46 -10.71 1.88 12.70
C ASP A 46 -11.93 1.12 12.18
N ALA A 47 -13.07 1.82 12.08
CA ALA A 47 -14.29 1.28 11.48
C ALA A 47 -14.29 1.33 9.94
N GLY A 48 -13.24 1.85 9.29
CA GLY A 48 -13.14 1.95 7.84
C GLY A 48 -13.99 3.04 7.18
N TYR A 49 -14.58 3.96 7.94
CA TYR A 49 -15.31 5.11 7.40
C TYR A 49 -14.36 6.23 6.94
N LEU A 50 -13.51 5.91 5.96
CA LEU A 50 -12.38 6.74 5.54
C LEU A 50 -12.82 8.12 5.03
N THR A 51 -13.92 8.22 4.27
CA THR A 51 -14.43 9.53 3.82
C THR A 51 -14.77 10.43 4.99
N ARG A 52 -15.44 9.88 6.02
CA ARG A 52 -15.81 10.63 7.23
C ARG A 52 -14.60 10.95 8.10
N ALA A 53 -13.64 10.02 8.19
CA ALA A 53 -12.40 10.21 8.93
C ALA A 53 -11.54 11.34 8.31
N VAL A 54 -11.38 11.35 6.98
CA VAL A 54 -10.68 12.42 6.25
C VAL A 54 -11.35 13.77 6.49
N ALA A 55 -12.68 13.85 6.38
CA ALA A 55 -13.40 15.09 6.66
C ALA A 55 -13.24 15.56 8.12
N ALA A 56 -13.08 14.64 9.07
CA ALA A 56 -12.80 14.98 10.46
C ALA A 56 -11.36 15.48 10.66
N CYS A 57 -10.38 14.91 9.94
CA CYS A 57 -9.03 15.45 9.87
C CYS A 57 -9.00 16.87 9.31
N ASP A 58 -9.72 17.13 8.20
CA ASP A 58 -9.81 18.46 7.59
C ASP A 58 -10.30 19.52 8.60
N ARG A 59 -11.44 19.25 9.26
CA ARG A 59 -11.99 20.14 10.29
C ARG A 59 -11.04 20.37 11.47
N LEU A 60 -10.24 19.37 11.82
CA LEU A 60 -9.27 19.51 12.91
C LEU A 60 -8.09 20.37 12.48
N LEU A 61 -7.57 20.18 11.26
CA LEU A 61 -6.47 20.97 10.73
C LEU A 61 -6.86 22.46 10.59
N GLU A 62 -8.11 22.75 10.21
CA GLU A 62 -8.65 24.12 10.17
C GLU A 62 -8.64 24.83 11.54
N GLN A 63 -8.67 24.08 12.64
CA GLN A 63 -8.59 24.63 14.00
C GLN A 63 -7.16 24.97 14.43
N ASN A 64 -6.18 24.72 13.57
CA ASN A 64 -4.75 24.94 13.82
C ASN A 64 -4.29 24.29 15.15
N PRO A 65 -4.32 22.94 15.22
CA PRO A 65 -3.95 22.21 16.42
C PRO A 65 -2.44 22.36 16.71
N GLU A 66 -1.99 21.81 17.83
CA GLU A 66 -0.55 21.78 18.16
C GLU A 66 0.24 21.16 16.98
N PRO A 67 1.44 21.70 16.63
CA PRO A 67 2.16 21.32 15.42
C PRO A 67 2.43 19.82 15.25
N SER A 68 2.78 19.11 16.32
CA SER A 68 3.06 17.67 16.27
C SER A 68 1.79 16.88 15.99
N LEU A 69 0.67 17.25 16.62
CA LEU A 69 -0.64 16.67 16.30
C LEU A 69 -1.06 16.99 14.85
N ALA A 70 -0.85 18.23 14.39
CA ALA A 70 -1.14 18.62 13.01
C ALA A 70 -0.37 17.75 12.00
N ALA A 71 0.91 17.49 12.27
CA ALA A 71 1.76 16.60 11.49
C ALA A 71 1.23 15.16 11.45
N CYS A 72 0.91 14.59 12.63
CA CYS A 72 0.29 13.27 12.71
C CYS A 72 -1.01 13.18 11.87
N VAL A 73 -1.89 14.19 12.02
CA VAL A 73 -3.17 14.24 11.32
C VAL A 73 -3.00 14.35 9.80
N ARG A 74 -2.04 15.15 9.30
CA ARG A 74 -1.72 15.20 7.86
C ARG A 74 -1.24 13.84 7.33
N ALA A 75 -0.33 13.17 8.06
CA ALA A 75 0.19 11.87 7.67
C ALA A 75 -0.89 10.78 7.66
N GLU A 76 -1.74 10.73 8.69
CA GLU A 76 -2.85 9.77 8.76
C GLU A 76 -3.92 10.07 7.70
N ARG A 77 -4.25 11.33 7.48
CA ARG A 77 -5.16 11.76 6.40
C ARG A 77 -4.67 11.30 5.04
N TYR A 78 -3.39 11.50 4.75
CA TYR A 78 -2.77 11.02 3.52
C TYR A 78 -2.92 9.50 3.37
N ARG A 79 -2.61 8.72 4.40
CA ARG A 79 -2.75 7.26 4.37
C ARG A 79 -4.19 6.80 4.12
N MET A 80 -5.16 7.50 4.70
CA MET A 80 -6.59 7.23 4.47
C MET A 80 -7.03 7.57 3.03
N LEU A 81 -6.45 8.60 2.41
CA LEU A 81 -6.71 8.96 1.01
C LEU A 81 -6.06 7.98 0.02
N GLU A 82 -4.86 7.48 0.32
CA GLU A 82 -4.17 6.51 -0.53
C GLU A 82 -4.78 5.11 -0.47
N THR A 83 -5.36 4.74 0.67
CA THR A 83 -5.87 3.37 0.88
C THR A 83 -6.88 2.92 -0.21
N PRO A 84 -7.92 3.70 -0.56
CA PRO A 84 -8.86 3.35 -1.62
C PRO A 84 -8.26 3.29 -3.03
N LEU A 85 -7.07 3.88 -3.26
CA LEU A 85 -6.41 3.80 -4.58
C LEU A 85 -5.88 2.38 -4.83
N HIS A 86 -5.39 1.72 -3.78
CA HIS A 86 -4.88 0.35 -3.85
C HIS A 86 -5.97 -0.69 -3.56
N PHE A 87 -6.82 -0.44 -2.56
CA PHE A 87 -7.97 -1.29 -2.25
C PHE A 87 -9.20 -0.80 -3.02
N SER A 88 -9.20 -1.04 -4.33
CA SER A 88 -10.17 -0.47 -5.27
C SER A 88 -11.10 -1.50 -5.91
N VAL A 89 -10.85 -2.80 -5.69
CA VAL A 89 -11.65 -3.89 -6.29
C VAL A 89 -12.68 -4.37 -5.27
N SER A 90 -13.97 -4.20 -5.57
CA SER A 90 -15.05 -4.70 -4.70
C SER A 90 -15.07 -6.23 -4.66
N ARG A 91 -15.70 -6.80 -3.62
CA ARG A 91 -15.89 -8.26 -3.50
C ARG A 91 -16.46 -8.90 -4.78
N ASP A 92 -17.56 -8.36 -5.29
CA ASP A 92 -18.25 -8.93 -6.45
C ASP A 92 -17.39 -8.87 -7.71
N LEU A 93 -16.64 -7.77 -7.90
CA LEU A 93 -15.71 -7.63 -9.01
C LEU A 93 -14.53 -8.59 -8.87
N ALA A 94 -13.96 -8.74 -7.68
CA ALA A 94 -12.86 -9.67 -7.43
C ALA A 94 -13.26 -11.11 -7.75
N ILE A 95 -14.47 -11.53 -7.35
CA ILE A 95 -15.00 -12.86 -7.66
C ILE A 95 -15.23 -13.01 -9.17
N ALA A 96 -15.76 -11.99 -9.84
CA ALA A 96 -15.94 -12.00 -11.29
C ALA A 96 -14.59 -12.16 -12.02
N MET A 97 -13.57 -11.41 -11.61
CA MET A 97 -12.21 -11.50 -12.17
C MET A 97 -11.60 -12.89 -11.99
N ILE A 98 -11.75 -13.53 -10.82
CA ILE A 98 -11.30 -14.92 -10.63
C ILE A 98 -12.07 -15.86 -11.57
N ARG A 99 -13.38 -15.68 -11.72
CA ARG A 99 -14.25 -16.54 -12.55
C ARG A 99 -13.95 -16.44 -14.04
N GLU A 100 -13.29 -15.39 -14.51
CA GLU A 100 -12.78 -15.32 -15.89
C GLU A 100 -11.73 -16.40 -16.19
N GLU A 101 -10.95 -16.80 -15.19
CA GLU A 101 -9.93 -17.85 -15.30
C GLU A 101 -10.41 -19.18 -14.72
N TRP A 102 -11.19 -19.14 -13.63
CA TRP A 102 -11.70 -20.29 -12.90
C TRP A 102 -13.24 -20.22 -12.76
N PRO A 103 -14.02 -20.62 -13.79
CA PRO A 103 -15.48 -20.42 -13.80
C PRO A 103 -16.24 -21.12 -12.66
N GLU A 104 -15.72 -22.24 -12.16
CA GLU A 104 -16.31 -23.00 -11.05
C GLU A 104 -16.03 -22.39 -9.66
N PHE A 105 -15.30 -21.28 -9.60
CA PHE A 105 -14.96 -20.60 -8.36
C PHE A 105 -16.21 -20.08 -7.63
N THR A 106 -16.29 -20.38 -6.34
CA THR A 106 -17.43 -20.08 -5.47
C THR A 106 -17.15 -18.91 -4.54
N GLU A 107 -18.19 -18.31 -3.99
CA GLU A 107 -18.05 -17.21 -3.04
C GLU A 107 -17.47 -17.71 -1.71
N GLU A 108 -17.81 -18.94 -1.32
CA GLU A 108 -17.27 -19.58 -0.13
C GLU A 108 -15.75 -19.81 -0.23
N GLN A 109 -15.25 -20.11 -1.43
CA GLN A 109 -13.80 -20.18 -1.68
C GLN A 109 -13.14 -18.82 -1.58
N PHE A 110 -13.82 -17.74 -1.98
CA PHE A 110 -13.30 -16.38 -1.80
C PHE A 110 -13.16 -16.04 -0.31
N ASP A 111 -14.20 -16.30 0.48
CA ASP A 111 -14.18 -16.04 1.91
C ASP A 111 -13.12 -16.91 2.63
N ASP A 112 -12.92 -18.15 2.19
CA ASP A 112 -11.85 -19.02 2.68
C ASP A 112 -10.44 -18.50 2.32
N LEU A 113 -10.23 -17.94 1.13
CA LEU A 113 -8.96 -17.27 0.78
C LEU A 113 -8.70 -16.04 1.65
N ILE A 114 -9.74 -15.27 1.99
CA ILE A 114 -9.64 -14.18 2.97
C ILE A 114 -9.25 -14.72 4.35
N ASN A 115 -9.94 -15.77 4.83
CA ASN A 115 -9.69 -16.35 6.16
C ASN A 115 -8.26 -16.90 6.29
N ARG A 116 -7.71 -17.45 5.21
CA ARG A 116 -6.32 -17.92 5.15
C ARG A 116 -5.31 -16.80 4.91
N LYS A 117 -5.76 -15.55 4.77
CA LYS A 117 -4.93 -14.36 4.50
C LYS A 117 -4.19 -14.45 3.17
N ARG A 118 -4.84 -15.01 2.14
CA ARG A 118 -4.35 -15.02 0.75
C ARG A 118 -4.83 -13.81 -0.04
N ILE A 119 -5.97 -13.24 0.37
CA ILE A 119 -6.52 -12.01 -0.16
C ILE A 119 -6.52 -10.99 0.97
N ASP A 120 -5.70 -9.95 0.83
CA ASP A 120 -5.75 -8.80 1.70
C ASP A 120 -6.96 -7.94 1.35
N TRP A 121 -7.63 -7.42 2.38
CA TRP A 121 -8.84 -6.63 2.23
C TRP A 121 -8.87 -5.46 3.21
N ARG A 122 -9.67 -4.44 2.88
CA ARG A 122 -10.01 -3.30 3.73
C ARG A 122 -11.50 -3.03 3.67
N PHE A 123 -12.04 -2.56 4.79
CA PHE A 123 -13.38 -1.98 4.83
C PHE A 123 -13.27 -0.50 4.52
N ILE A 124 -14.01 -0.04 3.52
CA ILE A 124 -14.01 1.35 3.07
C ILE A 124 -15.46 1.79 2.94
N ASP A 125 -15.86 2.72 3.80
CA ASP A 125 -17.17 3.40 3.79
C ASP A 125 -18.39 2.48 3.72
N GLY A 126 -18.31 1.29 4.31
CA GLY A 126 -19.43 0.35 4.36
C GLY A 126 -19.21 -0.93 3.56
N GLU A 127 -18.17 -1.00 2.74
CA GLU A 127 -17.96 -2.07 1.77
C GLU A 127 -16.55 -2.68 1.88
N LEU A 128 -16.43 -3.96 1.48
CA LEU A 128 -15.16 -4.68 1.42
C LEU A 128 -14.50 -4.46 0.05
N PHE A 129 -13.25 -4.02 0.09
CA PHE A 129 -12.39 -3.91 -1.08
C PHE A 129 -11.11 -4.72 -0.90
N VAL A 130 -10.61 -5.27 -2.00
CA VAL A 130 -9.34 -5.98 -2.08
C VAL A 130 -8.36 -5.19 -2.93
N LEU A 131 -7.09 -5.56 -2.84
CA LEU A 131 -6.03 -4.95 -3.65
C LEU A 131 -6.31 -5.09 -5.16
N ASP A 132 -5.93 -4.08 -5.93
CA ASP A 132 -5.99 -4.09 -7.40
C ASP A 132 -5.18 -5.22 -8.04
N ASN A 133 -4.06 -5.60 -7.42
CA ASN A 133 -3.14 -6.64 -7.87
C ASN A 133 -3.36 -8.01 -7.19
N PHE A 134 -4.50 -8.25 -6.55
CA PHE A 134 -4.74 -9.45 -5.74
C PHE A 134 -4.55 -10.77 -6.51
N LEU A 135 -4.85 -10.81 -7.81
CA LEU A 135 -4.65 -12.00 -8.65
C LEU A 135 -3.17 -12.41 -8.73
N ASP A 136 -2.25 -11.44 -8.84
CA ASP A 136 -0.81 -11.71 -8.86
C ASP A 136 -0.34 -12.30 -7.53
N SER A 137 -0.88 -11.80 -6.43
CA SER A 137 -0.62 -12.34 -5.09
C SER A 137 -1.11 -13.78 -4.95
N LEU A 138 -2.28 -14.11 -5.51
CA LEU A 138 -2.83 -15.48 -5.50
C LEU A 138 -1.99 -16.45 -6.33
N ARG A 139 -1.42 -16.00 -7.45
CA ARG A 139 -0.59 -16.83 -8.34
C ARG A 139 0.68 -17.38 -7.67
N VAL A 140 1.12 -16.78 -6.57
CA VAL A 140 2.21 -17.30 -5.72
C VAL A 140 1.83 -18.64 -5.06
N TYR A 141 0.54 -18.95 -4.93
CA TYR A 141 0.00 -20.12 -4.23
C TYR A 141 -0.81 -21.05 -5.16
N PRO A 142 -0.22 -21.60 -6.23
CA PRO A 142 -0.97 -22.33 -7.27
C PRO A 142 -1.70 -23.58 -6.76
N ARG A 143 -1.28 -24.15 -5.61
CA ARG A 143 -1.99 -25.28 -4.98
C ARG A 143 -3.32 -24.87 -4.33
N GLU A 144 -3.43 -23.62 -3.90
CA GLU A 144 -4.64 -23.10 -3.26
C GLU A 144 -5.62 -22.50 -4.27
N VAL A 145 -5.12 -22.11 -5.45
CA VAL A 145 -5.89 -21.54 -6.57
C VAL A 145 -5.63 -22.29 -7.88
N PRO A 146 -5.93 -23.60 -7.96
CA PRO A 146 -5.54 -24.45 -9.09
C PRO A 146 -6.21 -24.09 -10.42
N GLY A 147 -7.33 -23.36 -10.38
CA GLY A 147 -8.02 -22.90 -11.59
C GLY A 147 -7.50 -21.58 -12.14
N LEU A 148 -6.63 -20.86 -11.42
CA LEU A 148 -6.00 -19.65 -11.95
C LEU A 148 -4.90 -20.01 -12.94
N ARG A 149 -4.77 -19.18 -13.97
CA ARG A 149 -3.68 -19.31 -14.93
C ARG A 149 -2.37 -19.01 -14.21
N PRO A 150 -1.31 -19.80 -14.47
CA PRO A 150 0.01 -19.48 -13.98
C PRO A 150 0.40 -18.06 -14.39
N ASP A 151 1.20 -17.42 -13.56
CA ASP A 151 1.74 -16.11 -13.87
C ASP A 151 2.44 -16.13 -15.23
N SER A 152 2.35 -15.04 -15.99
CA SER A 152 3.00 -14.97 -17.30
C SER A 152 4.49 -15.24 -17.09
N THR A 153 5.04 -16.22 -17.82
CA THR A 153 6.44 -16.64 -17.68
C THR A 153 7.41 -15.46 -17.85
N ASP A 154 6.95 -14.38 -18.48
CA ASP A 154 7.66 -13.14 -18.74
C ASP A 154 8.09 -12.41 -17.45
N GLY A 155 7.27 -12.36 -16.39
CA GLY A 155 7.61 -11.64 -15.16
C GLY A 155 8.74 -12.30 -14.36
N ILE A 156 8.67 -13.63 -14.22
CA ILE A 156 9.70 -14.43 -13.52
C ILE A 156 10.99 -14.51 -14.35
N ALA A 157 10.87 -14.70 -15.67
CA ALA A 157 12.02 -14.73 -16.57
C ALA A 157 12.74 -13.38 -16.62
N LEU A 158 11.99 -12.28 -16.72
CA LEU A 158 12.53 -10.91 -16.73
C LEU A 158 13.19 -10.57 -15.38
N ARG A 159 12.56 -10.89 -14.25
CA ARG A 159 13.16 -10.71 -12.92
C ARG A 159 14.45 -11.50 -12.77
N ASN A 160 14.45 -12.77 -13.18
CA ASN A 160 15.65 -13.62 -13.11
C ASN A 160 16.76 -13.15 -14.06
N GLN A 161 16.40 -12.60 -15.21
CA GLN A 161 17.35 -11.96 -16.13
C GLN A 161 17.96 -10.70 -15.51
N MET A 162 17.15 -9.83 -14.91
CA MET A 162 17.63 -8.63 -14.20
C MET A 162 18.53 -8.98 -13.01
N LEU A 163 18.22 -10.03 -12.24
CA LEU A 163 19.11 -10.51 -11.17
C LEU A 163 20.45 -11.00 -11.72
N LYS A 164 20.45 -11.79 -12.81
CA LYS A 164 21.69 -12.24 -13.47
C LYS A 164 22.50 -11.09 -14.02
N GLU A 165 21.85 -10.07 -14.56
CA GLU A 165 22.51 -8.84 -15.03
C GLU A 165 23.18 -8.12 -13.84
N MET A 166 22.48 -7.96 -12.70
CA MET A 166 23.05 -7.39 -11.47
C MET A 166 24.24 -8.20 -10.92
N GLU A 167 24.16 -9.54 -10.94
CA GLU A 167 25.24 -10.44 -10.53
C GLU A 167 26.46 -10.34 -11.47
N SER A 168 26.23 -10.23 -12.78
CA SER A 168 27.29 -10.12 -13.79
C SER A 168 28.03 -8.79 -13.78
N GLN A 169 27.40 -7.74 -13.24
CA GLN A 169 27.99 -6.40 -13.11
C GLN A 169 28.85 -6.22 -11.85
N ASN A 170 29.15 -7.31 -11.11
CA ASN A 170 30.07 -7.31 -9.98
C ASN A 170 29.68 -6.26 -8.92
N GLY A 171 28.45 -6.40 -8.40
CA GLY A 171 27.87 -5.53 -7.38
C GLY A 171 28.87 -5.14 -6.28
N LEU A 172 29.01 -3.83 -6.07
CA LEU A 172 29.90 -3.20 -5.11
C LEU A 172 29.82 -3.89 -3.73
N SER A 173 30.82 -4.73 -3.46
CA SER A 173 31.27 -5.04 -2.11
C SER A 173 31.94 -3.78 -1.54
N GLY A 174 31.17 -2.95 -0.85
CA GLY A 174 31.64 -1.79 -0.08
C GLY A 174 31.26 -1.94 1.39
N THR A 175 32.27 -2.31 2.18
CA THR A 175 32.44 -2.12 3.63
C THR A 175 31.27 -1.52 4.43
N SER A 176 30.82 -2.30 5.42
CA SER A 176 30.26 -1.81 6.67
C SER A 176 31.20 -0.78 7.31
N ASP A 177 30.94 0.50 7.10
CA ASP A 177 31.16 1.62 8.01
C ASP A 177 30.76 2.91 7.27
N VAL A 178 30.14 3.84 8.01
CA VAL A 178 29.39 5.03 7.58
C VAL A 178 27.91 4.73 7.31
N PHE A 179 27.06 5.01 8.31
CA PHE A 179 25.66 5.36 8.13
C PHE A 179 25.59 6.63 7.26
N PRO A 180 25.05 6.56 6.02
CA PRO A 180 24.77 7.74 5.23
C PRO A 180 23.32 8.15 5.51
N ASP A 181 23.10 9.43 5.81
CA ASP A 181 21.79 10.05 6.09
C ASP A 181 20.79 10.03 4.92
N HIS A 182 20.96 9.20 3.89
CA HIS A 182 20.07 9.10 2.74
C HIS A 182 19.86 7.62 2.38
N VAL A 183 18.82 7.03 2.95
CA VAL A 183 18.26 5.75 2.47
C VAL A 183 17.29 6.08 1.32
N PRO A 184 17.49 5.56 0.10
CA PRO A 184 16.52 5.68 -0.98
C PRO A 184 15.22 4.98 -0.57
N ALA A 185 14.09 5.56 -0.95
CA ALA A 185 12.72 5.17 -0.62
C ALA A 185 12.27 3.81 -1.21
N LEU A 186 13.04 2.74 -0.99
CA LEU A 186 12.64 1.34 -1.25
C LEU A 186 12.40 0.54 0.04
N CYS A 187 12.41 1.20 1.19
CA CYS A 187 12.05 0.61 2.47
C CYS A 187 10.83 1.33 3.06
N ARG A 188 9.66 1.17 2.43
CA ARG A 188 8.35 1.51 3.06
C ARG A 188 7.13 0.79 2.48
N MET A 189 7.35 -0.27 1.69
CA MET A 189 6.31 -1.25 1.41
C MET A 189 6.69 -2.58 2.05
N VAL A 190 5.78 -3.04 2.92
CA VAL A 190 5.71 -4.32 3.66
C VAL A 190 6.13 -4.22 5.14
N PRO A 191 5.27 -4.57 6.12
CA PRO A 191 3.81 -4.74 6.04
C PRO A 191 3.07 -3.87 7.07
N LEU A 192 1.98 -3.24 6.64
CA LEU A 192 0.90 -2.84 7.56
C LEU A 192 0.04 -4.08 7.90
N LEU A 193 0.67 -5.08 8.52
CA LEU A 193 0.02 -6.28 9.09
C LEU A 193 -0.07 -6.19 10.62
N ALA A 194 0.02 -4.99 11.19
CA ALA A 194 -0.21 -4.80 12.62
C ALA A 194 -1.14 -3.62 12.85
N ILE A 195 -2.16 -3.88 13.67
CA ILE A 195 -3.17 -2.96 14.22
C ILE A 195 -4.43 -2.85 13.33
N LEU A 196 -5.33 -3.83 13.45
CA LEU A 196 -6.63 -3.70 14.14
C LEU A 196 -7.17 -5.12 14.47
N PRO A 197 -7.85 -5.32 15.62
CA PRO A 197 -8.29 -6.63 16.06
C PRO A 197 -9.46 -7.13 15.21
N ASN A 198 -9.37 -8.40 14.81
CA ASN A 198 -10.46 -9.16 14.23
C ASN A 198 -11.68 -9.13 15.15
N GLY A 199 -12.84 -8.76 14.58
CA GLY A 199 -14.13 -8.86 15.24
C GLY A 199 -15.25 -8.64 14.24
N LEU A 200 -15.61 -9.69 13.49
CA LEU A 200 -16.91 -9.77 12.82
C LEU A 200 -18.01 -9.67 13.90
N PRO A 201 -19.04 -8.83 13.73
CA PRO A 201 -20.27 -9.00 14.48
C PRO A 201 -21.01 -10.22 13.93
N SER A 202 -21.36 -11.13 14.83
CA SER A 202 -22.30 -12.25 14.65
C SER A 202 -23.71 -11.78 14.33
#